data_AF-A0A7V3LXT1-F1
#
_entry.id   AF-A0A7V3LXT1-F1
#
_cell.length_a   1.000
_cell.length_b   1.000
_cell.length_c   1.000
_cell.angle_alpha   90.00
_cell.angle_beta   90.00
_cell.angle_gamma   90.00
#
_symmetry.space_group_name_H-M   'P 1'
#
loop_
_entity.id
_entity.type
_entity.pdbx_description
1 polymer ?
#
loop_
_entity_poly.entity_id
_entity_poly.type
_entity_poly.pdbx_seq_one_letter_code
_entity_poly.pdbx_strand_id
1 'polypeptide(L)'
;MTLPPTEFIPGPRENFLRRVGRDPRRWRARLRLVLFAIVMGAVIFIVQTVDFPGAGNVKVEVGQPSPKTVVSPISTSYTSEVLTNEAREQARENVQPIYDLPDTRVARRQIARAQDVIAFITQVRNDPYATREEKIAWLQAIPELHLT
;
A
#
# COMPACT_ATOMS: atom_id res chain seq x y z
N MET A 1 72.92 -76.14 61.29
CA MET A 1 73.04 -74.98 62.19
C MET A 1 72.78 -73.73 61.33
N THR A 2 71.51 -73.53 60.96
CA THR A 2 70.53 -72.57 61.53
C THR A 2 70.76 -71.14 61.05
N LEU A 3 70.03 -70.76 59.99
CA LEU A 3 69.80 -69.37 59.57
C LEU A 3 69.12 -68.59 60.71
N PRO A 4 69.53 -67.36 61.05
CA PRO A 4 68.77 -66.51 61.96
C PRO A 4 67.56 -65.84 61.28
N PRO A 5 66.52 -65.49 62.05
CA PRO A 5 65.18 -65.20 61.56
C PRO A 5 65.02 -63.80 60.94
N THR A 6 64.08 -63.70 60.00
CA THR A 6 63.63 -62.46 59.35
C THR A 6 62.95 -61.52 60.35
N GLU A 7 63.60 -60.41 60.69
CA GLU A 7 63.02 -59.30 61.43
C GLU A 7 62.30 -58.36 60.45
N PHE A 8 60.97 -58.43 60.42
CA PHE A 8 60.15 -57.48 59.67
C PHE A 8 60.05 -56.18 60.47
N ILE A 9 60.83 -55.17 60.10
CA ILE A 9 60.74 -53.81 60.66
C ILE A 9 59.60 -53.07 59.94
N PRO A 10 58.48 -52.74 60.59
CA PRO A 10 57.48 -51.88 59.97
C PRO A 10 58.03 -50.44 59.90
N GLY A 11 58.28 -49.96 58.69
CA GLY A 11 58.66 -48.58 58.44
C GLY A 11 57.60 -47.59 58.93
N PRO A 12 58.00 -46.35 59.28
CA PRO A 12 57.10 -45.35 59.85
C PRO A 12 55.93 -45.05 58.90
N ARG A 13 54.70 -45.08 59.43
CA ARG A 13 53.49 -44.71 58.70
C ARG A 13 53.57 -43.22 58.36
N GLU A 14 54.00 -42.90 57.14
CA GLU A 14 53.99 -41.53 56.66
C GLU A 14 52.54 -41.02 56.58
N ASN A 15 52.23 -40.06 57.43
CA ASN A 15 50.94 -39.38 57.47
C ASN A 15 50.67 -38.67 56.14
N PHE A 16 49.89 -39.31 55.26
CA PHE A 16 49.45 -38.78 53.96
C PHE A 16 48.66 -37.46 54.05
N LEU A 17 48.22 -37.08 55.26
CA LEU A 17 47.32 -35.96 55.51
C LEU A 17 47.98 -34.57 55.47
N ARG A 18 49.27 -34.45 55.12
CA ARG A 18 49.96 -33.14 55.12
C ARG A 18 50.12 -32.47 53.75
N ARG A 19 49.49 -32.98 52.69
CA ARG A 19 49.59 -32.45 51.32
C ARG A 19 48.43 -31.55 50.87
N VAL A 20 47.78 -30.84 51.80
CA VAL A 20 46.93 -29.69 51.45
C VAL A 20 47.61 -28.39 51.88
N GLY A 21 48.83 -28.18 51.36
CA GLY A 21 49.46 -26.87 51.38
C GLY A 21 48.75 -26.00 50.34
N ARG A 22 47.97 -25.02 50.80
CA ARG A 22 47.39 -23.97 49.95
C ARG A 22 48.54 -23.11 49.43
N ASP A 23 49.13 -23.57 48.34
CA ASP A 23 50.32 -22.99 47.73
C ASP A 23 50.05 -21.50 47.39
N PRO A 24 50.70 -20.53 48.08
CA PRO A 24 50.31 -19.13 48.02
C PRO A 24 50.47 -18.53 46.63
N ARG A 25 51.39 -19.09 45.81
CA ARG A 25 51.55 -18.74 44.40
C ARG A 25 50.36 -19.19 43.55
N ARG A 26 49.83 -20.41 43.79
CA ARG A 26 48.65 -20.93 43.08
C ARG A 26 47.38 -20.19 43.50
N TRP A 27 47.27 -19.79 44.76
CA TRP A 27 46.15 -18.95 45.24
C TRP A 27 46.16 -17.56 44.60
N ARG A 28 47.33 -16.91 44.51
CA ARG A 28 47.49 -15.64 43.77
C ARG A 28 47.18 -15.79 42.28
N ALA A 29 47.57 -16.90 41.65
CA ALA A 29 47.24 -17.17 40.26
C ALA A 29 45.72 -17.34 40.06
N ARG A 30 45.03 -18.07 40.94
CA ARG A 30 43.57 -18.21 40.92
C ARG A 30 42.85 -16.88 41.15
N LEU A 31 43.33 -16.07 42.10
CA LEU A 31 42.79 -14.72 42.34
C LEU A 31 42.95 -13.82 41.11
N ARG A 32 44.11 -13.86 40.45
CA ARG A 32 44.33 -13.11 39.20
C ARG A 32 43.40 -13.57 38.08
N LEU A 33 43.15 -14.88 37.98
CA LEU A 33 42.26 -15.45 36.97
C LEU A 33 40.80 -15.04 37.22
N VAL A 34 40.34 -15.10 38.48
CA VAL A 34 39.01 -14.63 38.88
C VAL A 34 38.87 -13.12 38.63
N LEU A 35 39.87 -12.32 39.00
CA LEU A 35 39.87 -10.89 38.72
C LEU A 35 39.81 -10.61 37.22
N PHE A 36 40.59 -11.34 36.42
CA PHE A 36 40.57 -11.22 34.97
C PHE A 36 39.19 -11.57 34.40
N ALA A 37 38.56 -12.66 34.87
CA ALA A 37 37.21 -13.04 34.45
C ALA A 37 36.16 -11.98 34.82
N ILE A 38 36.26 -11.38 36.01
CA ILE A 38 35.39 -10.28 36.44
C ILE A 38 35.58 -9.05 35.55
N VAL A 39 36.83 -8.65 35.28
CA VAL A 39 37.15 -7.51 34.42
C VAL A 39 36.63 -7.75 33.01
N MET A 40 36.86 -8.94 32.44
CA MET A 40 36.39 -9.30 31.10
C MET A 40 34.86 -9.29 31.02
N GLY A 41 34.18 -9.88 32.02
CA GLY A 41 32.73 -9.86 32.12
C GLY A 41 32.17 -8.45 32.25
N ALA A 42 32.81 -7.59 33.05
CA ALA A 42 32.43 -6.19 33.20
C ALA A 42 32.59 -5.42 31.88
N VAL A 43 33.69 -5.64 31.14
CA VAL A 43 33.91 -5.00 29.83
C VAL A 43 32.82 -5.42 28.84
N ILE A 44 32.51 -6.72 28.74
CA ILE A 44 31.44 -7.22 27.86
C ILE A 44 30.09 -6.61 28.26
N PHE A 45 29.79 -6.56 29.56
CA PHE A 45 28.55 -5.96 30.06
C PHE A 45 28.44 -4.46 29.74
N ILE A 46 29.54 -3.71 29.88
CA ILE A 46 29.59 -2.28 29.53
C ILE A 46 29.39 -2.10 28.03
N VAL A 47 30.06 -2.91 27.19
CA VAL A 47 29.92 -2.82 25.72
C VAL A 47 28.48 -3.07 25.26
N GLN A 48 27.73 -3.92 25.98
CA GLN A 48 26.35 -4.25 25.65
C GLN A 48 25.32 -3.25 26.19
N THR A 49 25.63 -2.54 27.27
CA THR A 49 24.69 -1.60 27.92
C THR A 49 24.91 -0.15 27.51
N VAL A 50 26.13 0.21 27.10
CA VAL A 50 26.43 1.55 26.63
C VAL A 50 26.11 1.64 25.14
N ASP A 51 25.11 2.44 24.81
CA ASP A 51 24.84 2.84 23.43
C ASP A 51 26.00 3.70 22.92
N PHE A 52 26.86 3.11 22.09
CA PHE A 52 27.93 3.86 21.42
C PHE A 52 27.31 4.80 20.37
N PRO A 53 27.54 6.13 20.44
CA PRO A 53 27.10 7.05 19.42
C PRO A 53 27.84 6.74 18.10
N GLY A 54 27.13 6.09 17.17
CA GLY A 54 27.69 5.57 15.91
C GLY A 54 27.32 4.11 15.63
N ALA A 55 26.95 3.34 16.67
CA ALA A 55 26.50 1.95 16.55
C ALA A 55 25.01 1.86 16.20
N GLY A 56 24.51 2.64 15.24
CA GLY A 56 23.22 2.40 14.56
C GLY A 56 21.96 2.25 15.41
N ASN A 57 22.01 2.53 16.73
CA ASN A 57 20.86 2.47 17.62
C ASN A 57 20.00 3.69 17.33
N VAL A 58 19.15 3.52 16.32
CA VAL A 58 18.12 4.49 15.98
C VAL A 58 17.21 4.58 17.19
N LYS A 59 17.33 5.69 17.93
CA LYS A 59 16.39 6.04 18.98
C LYS A 59 15.06 6.34 18.29
N VAL A 60 14.18 5.34 18.24
CA VAL A 60 12.84 5.50 17.67
C VAL A 60 11.99 6.26 18.69
N GLU A 61 11.73 7.53 18.42
CA GLU A 61 10.78 8.33 19.20
C GLU A 61 9.37 8.16 18.62
N VAL A 62 8.39 7.96 19.51
CA VAL A 62 6.99 7.75 19.12
C VAL A 62 6.49 8.98 18.37
N GLY A 63 6.09 8.80 17.11
CA GLY A 63 5.62 9.87 16.23
C GLY A 63 6.61 10.32 15.15
N GLN A 64 7.86 9.82 15.15
CA GLN A 64 8.82 10.07 14.08
C GLN A 64 8.81 8.92 13.05
N PRO A 65 8.86 9.21 11.74
CA PRO A 65 8.95 8.17 10.72
C PRO A 65 10.31 7.43 10.82
N SER A 66 10.31 6.14 10.46
CA SER A 66 11.54 5.32 10.46
C SER A 66 12.61 5.97 9.58
N PRO A 67 13.85 6.17 10.07
CA PRO A 67 14.95 6.68 9.24
C PRO A 67 15.46 5.66 8.23
N LYS A 68 14.98 4.41 8.28
CA LYS A 68 15.25 3.38 7.29
C LYS A 68 13.99 3.06 6.51
N THR A 69 14.08 3.19 5.19
CA THR A 69 13.04 2.75 4.26
C THR A 69 13.16 1.25 4.04
N VAL A 70 12.14 0.49 4.42
CA VAL A 70 12.04 -0.93 4.08
C VAL A 70 11.25 -1.03 2.77
N VAL A 71 11.89 -1.57 1.73
CA VAL A 71 11.27 -1.76 0.40
C VAL A 71 10.78 -3.19 0.28
N SER A 72 9.57 -3.40 -0.26
CA SER A 72 9.04 -4.72 -0.54
C SER A 72 9.75 -5.33 -1.76
N PRO A 73 10.18 -6.61 -1.73
CA PRO A 73 10.73 -7.32 -2.90
C PRO A 73 9.75 -7.47 -4.06
N ILE A 74 8.45 -7.39 -3.78
CA ILE A 74 7.38 -7.49 -4.76
C ILE A 74 6.42 -6.31 -4.62
N SER A 75 6.11 -5.69 -5.74
CA SER A 75 5.10 -4.65 -5.83
C SER A 75 3.72 -5.28 -5.95
N THR A 76 2.92 -5.21 -4.88
CA THR A 76 1.48 -5.45 -4.98
C THR A 76 0.81 -4.12 -5.28
N SER A 77 0.38 -3.91 -6.52
CA SER A 77 -0.46 -2.77 -6.87
C SER A 77 -1.90 -3.04 -6.46
N TYR A 78 -2.44 -2.24 -5.54
CA TYR A 78 -3.87 -2.25 -5.23
C TYR A 78 -4.61 -1.36 -6.26
N THR A 79 -5.43 -1.98 -7.10
CA THR A 79 -6.32 -1.23 -8.00
C THR A 79 -7.45 -0.63 -7.19
N SER A 80 -7.37 0.67 -6.91
CA SER A 80 -8.44 1.40 -6.23
C SER A 80 -9.62 1.61 -7.18
N GLU A 81 -10.79 1.12 -6.78
CA GLU A 81 -12.05 1.38 -7.49
C GLU A 81 -12.36 2.89 -7.58
N VAL A 82 -11.99 3.66 -6.55
CA VAL A 82 -12.21 5.11 -6.50
C VAL A 82 -11.37 5.84 -7.55
N LEU A 83 -10.06 5.56 -7.61
CA LEU A 83 -9.16 6.16 -8.60
C LEU A 83 -9.53 5.72 -10.03
N THR A 84 -10.02 4.49 -10.18
CA THR A 84 -10.49 3.99 -11.47
C THR A 84 -11.74 4.73 -11.92
N ASN A 85 -12.69 4.99 -11.01
CA ASN A 85 -13.89 5.75 -11.32
C ASN A 85 -13.59 7.22 -11.60
N GLU A 86 -12.68 7.85 -10.86
CA GLU A 86 -12.24 9.22 -11.11
C GLU A 86 -11.56 9.36 -12.48
N ALA A 87 -10.67 8.42 -12.83
CA ALA A 87 -10.04 8.40 -14.15
C ALA A 87 -11.06 8.18 -15.29
N ARG A 88 -12.11 7.38 -15.07
CA ARG A 88 -13.21 7.23 -16.04
C ARG A 88 -14.01 8.51 -16.22
N GLU A 89 -14.28 9.24 -15.13
CA GLU A 89 -15.05 10.47 -15.21
C GLU A 89 -14.24 11.58 -15.89
N GLN A 90 -12.95 11.71 -15.55
CA GLN A 90 -12.03 12.60 -16.28
C GLN A 90 -11.95 12.25 -17.77
N ALA A 91 -11.93 10.96 -18.12
CA ALA A 91 -11.95 10.54 -19.52
C ALA A 91 -13.25 10.92 -20.23
N ARG A 92 -14.40 10.84 -19.57
CA ARG A 92 -15.70 11.28 -20.11
C ARG A 92 -15.75 12.78 -20.34
N GLU A 93 -15.26 13.58 -19.39
CA GLU A 93 -15.24 15.04 -19.51
C GLU A 93 -14.31 15.53 -20.63
N ASN A 94 -13.24 14.77 -20.92
CA ASN A 94 -12.28 15.10 -21.97
C ASN A 94 -12.70 14.67 -23.39
N VAL A 95 -13.84 13.97 -23.55
CA VAL A 95 -14.35 13.66 -24.90
C VAL A 95 -14.88 14.94 -25.53
N GLN A 96 -14.18 15.42 -26.55
CA GLN A 96 -14.67 16.56 -27.35
C GLN A 96 -16.02 16.20 -27.99
N PRO A 97 -17.02 17.10 -27.94
CA PRO A 97 -18.29 16.87 -28.58
C PRO A 97 -18.09 16.73 -30.09
N ILE A 98 -18.35 15.53 -30.61
CA ILE A 98 -18.42 15.28 -32.05
C ILE A 98 -19.80 15.75 -32.50
N TYR A 99 -19.86 16.93 -33.10
CA TYR A 99 -21.07 17.42 -33.73
C TYR A 99 -21.21 16.74 -35.10
N ASP A 100 -22.32 16.06 -35.30
CA ASP A 100 -22.64 15.51 -36.60
C ASP A 100 -22.89 16.65 -37.60
N LEU A 101 -22.46 16.47 -38.84
CA LEU A 101 -22.69 17.46 -39.89
C LEU A 101 -24.21 17.57 -40.10
N PRO A 102 -24.80 18.78 -40.15
CA PRO A 102 -26.22 18.93 -40.38
C PRO A 102 -26.64 18.20 -41.67
N ASP A 103 -27.53 17.19 -41.56
CA ASP A 103 -28.03 16.48 -42.74
C ASP A 103 -28.87 17.45 -43.60
N THR A 104 -28.21 17.99 -44.63
CA THR A 104 -28.81 18.93 -45.58
C THR A 104 -30.05 18.37 -46.27
N ARG A 105 -30.21 17.03 -46.37
CA ARG A 105 -31.41 16.40 -46.92
C ARG A 105 -32.61 16.54 -46.00
N VAL A 106 -32.41 16.50 -44.68
CA VAL A 106 -33.49 16.73 -43.71
C VAL A 106 -33.95 18.19 -43.79
N ALA A 107 -33.01 19.14 -43.81
CA ALA A 107 -33.33 20.56 -43.94
C ALA A 107 -34.13 20.86 -45.23
N ARG A 108 -33.71 20.31 -46.39
CA ARG A 108 -34.45 20.46 -47.65
C ARG A 108 -35.86 19.86 -47.58
N ARG A 109 -36.02 18.68 -46.96
CA ARG A 109 -37.33 18.03 -46.79
C ARG A 109 -38.26 18.87 -45.92
N GLN A 110 -37.75 19.45 -44.83
CA GLN A 110 -38.55 20.32 -43.95
C GLN A 110 -38.99 21.60 -44.66
N ILE A 111 -38.09 22.23 -45.43
CA ILE A 111 -38.43 23.43 -46.21
C ILE A 111 -39.49 23.13 -47.27
N ALA A 112 -39.33 22.02 -48.02
CA ALA A 112 -40.31 21.61 -49.02
C ALA A 112 -41.67 21.33 -48.37
N ARG A 113 -41.69 20.60 -47.25
CA ARG A 113 -42.92 20.32 -46.50
C ARG A 113 -43.62 21.60 -46.02
N ALA A 114 -42.85 22.59 -45.54
CA ALA A 114 -43.40 23.87 -45.11
C ALA A 114 -44.03 24.66 -46.28
N GLN A 115 -43.38 24.64 -47.45
CA GLN A 115 -43.91 25.27 -48.66
C GLN A 115 -45.22 24.61 -49.11
N ASP A 116 -45.30 23.28 -49.09
CA ASP A 116 -46.51 22.52 -49.43
C ASP A 116 -47.68 22.86 -48.50
N VAL A 117 -47.42 22.95 -47.18
CA VAL A 117 -48.45 23.32 -46.20
C VAL A 117 -48.97 24.74 -46.45
N ILE A 118 -48.09 25.71 -46.69
CA ILE A 118 -48.49 27.10 -46.97
C ILE A 118 -49.31 27.18 -48.27
N ALA A 119 -48.91 26.45 -49.31
CA ALA A 119 -49.64 26.38 -50.57
C ALA A 119 -51.05 25.81 -50.36
N PHE A 120 -51.17 24.73 -49.59
CA PHE A 120 -52.46 24.14 -49.24
C PHE A 120 -53.35 25.10 -48.45
N ILE A 121 -52.82 25.77 -47.43
CA ILE A 121 -53.58 26.79 -46.66
C ILE A 121 -54.07 27.90 -47.59
N THR A 122 -53.24 28.35 -48.52
CA THR A 122 -53.60 29.39 -49.49
C THR A 122 -54.70 28.94 -50.43
N GLN A 123 -54.64 27.69 -50.91
CA GLN A 123 -55.67 27.08 -51.73
C GLN A 123 -57.01 26.99 -50.99
N VAL A 124 -57.01 26.45 -49.77
CA VAL A 124 -58.21 26.34 -48.92
C VAL A 124 -58.82 27.71 -48.64
N ARG A 125 -57.98 28.72 -48.39
CA ARG A 125 -58.44 30.09 -48.14
C ARG A 125 -59.16 30.67 -49.36
N ASN A 126 -58.57 30.50 -50.54
CA ASN A 126 -59.04 31.11 -51.79
C ASN A 126 -60.16 30.30 -52.49
N ASP A 127 -60.52 29.13 -51.97
CA ASP A 127 -61.61 28.32 -52.52
C ASP A 127 -62.98 28.99 -52.28
N PRO A 128 -63.71 29.40 -53.34
CA PRO A 128 -65.03 30.03 -53.20
C PRO A 128 -66.17 29.03 -53.01
N TYR A 129 -65.93 27.72 -53.22
CA TYR A 129 -66.96 26.68 -53.15
C TYR A 129 -67.02 25.98 -51.79
N ALA A 130 -66.01 26.17 -50.94
CA ALA A 130 -65.94 25.57 -49.62
C ALA A 130 -66.62 26.42 -48.53
N THR A 131 -67.44 25.78 -47.70
CA THR A 131 -68.06 26.39 -46.51
C THR A 131 -67.04 26.63 -45.41
N ARG A 132 -67.41 27.43 -44.40
CA ARG A 132 -66.51 27.77 -43.29
C ARG A 132 -66.18 26.53 -42.44
N GLU A 133 -67.15 25.65 -42.20
CA GLU A 133 -66.90 24.40 -41.47
C GLU A 133 -65.93 23.47 -42.24
N GLU A 134 -66.09 23.33 -43.56
CA GLU A 134 -65.22 22.51 -44.41
C GLU A 134 -63.78 23.03 -44.43
N LYS A 135 -63.59 24.35 -44.53
CA LYS A 135 -62.26 24.97 -44.47
C LYS A 135 -61.55 24.69 -43.15
N ILE A 136 -62.26 24.74 -42.02
CA ILE A 136 -61.70 24.44 -40.69
C ILE A 136 -61.32 22.95 -40.61
N ALA A 137 -62.21 22.05 -41.07
CA ALA A 137 -61.95 20.62 -41.07
C ALA A 137 -60.71 20.25 -41.91
N TRP A 138 -60.54 20.85 -43.09
CA TRP A 138 -59.37 20.61 -43.93
C TRP A 138 -58.06 21.14 -43.33
N LEU A 139 -58.10 22.28 -42.63
CA LEU A 139 -56.92 22.82 -41.94
C LEU A 139 -56.54 21.99 -40.72
N GLN A 140 -57.52 21.44 -39.99
CA GLN A 140 -57.28 20.53 -38.87
C GLN A 140 -56.75 19.15 -39.30
N ALA A 141 -56.92 18.78 -40.57
CA ALA A 141 -56.36 17.55 -41.12
C ALA A 141 -54.84 17.64 -41.38
N ILE A 142 -54.23 18.83 -41.29
CA ILE A 142 -52.78 18.98 -41.40
C ILE A 142 -52.12 18.48 -40.10
N PRO A 143 -51.30 17.39 -40.15
CA PRO A 143 -50.71 16.80 -38.94
C PRO A 143 -49.84 17.76 -38.13
N GLU A 144 -49.21 18.73 -38.80
CA GLU A 144 -48.30 19.70 -38.20
C GLU A 144 -49.03 20.91 -37.57
N LEU A 145 -50.34 21.06 -37.77
CA LEU A 145 -51.13 22.17 -37.23
C LEU A 145 -52.04 21.70 -36.11
N HIS A 146 -51.70 22.10 -34.88
CA HIS A 146 -52.58 21.94 -33.73
C HIS A 146 -53.36 23.23 -33.50
N LEU A 147 -54.59 23.27 -34.01
CA LEU A 147 -55.54 24.36 -33.78
C LEU A 147 -56.40 24.00 -32.56
N THR A 148 -55.96 24.42 -31.37
CA THR A 148 -56.76 24.38 -30.11
C THR A 148 -57.83 25.46 -30.10
#